data_AF-A0A0S7BQR8-F1
#
_entry.id   AF-A0A0S7BQR8-F1
#
_cell.length_a   1.000
_cell.length_b   1.000
_cell.length_c   1.000
_cell.angle_alpha   90.00
_cell.angle_beta   90.00
_cell.angle_gamma   90.00
#
_symmetry.space_group_name_H-M   'P 1'
#
loop_
_entity.id
_entity.type
_entity.pdbx_description
1 polymer ?
#
loop_
_entity_poly.entity_id
_entity_poly.type
_entity_poly.pdbx_seq_one_letter_code
_entity_poly.pdbx_strand_id
1 'polypeptide(L)'
;MENRKIQNEITTLTGILLMVYVLTIFIDRSIVIFPIRISGFSLDINWKMIDIVAPAAGLLSSLGLLQIIHERGSFMNKELLVHGIIPFTSAFSLGVVLRNTTVGFSWWMMLFFGGLLLFLVFTAETIMVDPNDSRRVIAEIVLTGLAYSTFLITSIAVRVNLSRLILELPVLALVAFLIALRLLFLRISGVKQEKWAIWVAIFVIQTATAFHYWPINSLSYSVLMFLCFYVLVNSMILVSRGYSNSEIKKKQIIPLVILFLLWILTETVN
;
A
#
# COMPACT_ATOMS: atom_id res chain seq x y z
N MET A 1 -29.98 3.82 -12.41
CA MET A 1 -29.56 5.23 -12.15
C MET A 1 -28.49 5.29 -11.06
N GLU A 2 -28.63 4.48 -10.02
CA GLU A 2 -27.66 4.35 -8.91
C GLU A 2 -26.23 4.10 -9.39
N ASN A 3 -25.95 3.05 -10.18
CA ASN A 3 -24.60 2.75 -10.69
C ASN A 3 -23.88 3.91 -11.41
N ARG A 4 -24.62 4.77 -12.12
CA ARG A 4 -24.02 5.95 -12.76
C ARG A 4 -23.64 7.01 -11.74
N LYS A 5 -24.43 7.19 -10.67
CA LYS A 5 -24.10 8.09 -9.56
C LYS A 5 -22.82 7.62 -8.84
N ILE A 6 -22.72 6.31 -8.55
CA ILE A 6 -21.53 5.69 -7.94
C ILE A 6 -20.27 6.00 -8.76
N GLN A 7 -20.34 5.74 -10.06
CA GLN A 7 -19.22 5.95 -10.95
C GLN A 7 -18.81 7.43 -10.98
N ASN A 8 -19.77 8.35 -11.00
CA ASN A 8 -19.48 9.78 -10.94
C ASN A 8 -18.79 10.19 -9.62
N GLU A 9 -19.27 9.71 -8.47
CA GLU A 9 -18.64 9.96 -7.16
C GLU A 9 -17.21 9.44 -7.11
N ILE A 10 -16.96 8.22 -7.61
CA ILE A 10 -15.61 7.65 -7.69
C ILE A 10 -14.71 8.49 -8.60
N THR A 11 -15.17 8.83 -9.81
CA THR A 11 -14.36 9.64 -10.74
C THR A 11 -14.05 11.03 -10.18
N THR A 12 -14.99 11.62 -9.45
CA THR A 12 -14.82 12.92 -8.79
C THR A 12 -13.78 12.81 -7.68
N LEU A 13 -13.87 11.78 -6.83
CA LEU A 13 -12.91 11.54 -5.75
C LEU A 13 -11.49 11.29 -6.31
N THR A 14 -11.36 10.46 -7.35
CA THR A 14 -10.07 10.26 -8.04
C THR A 14 -9.53 11.57 -8.62
N GLY A 15 -10.37 12.35 -9.29
CA GLY A 15 -9.97 13.65 -9.85
C GLY A 15 -9.49 14.64 -8.79
N ILE A 16 -10.19 14.73 -7.66
CA ILE A 16 -9.78 15.56 -6.52
C ILE A 16 -8.41 15.12 -5.98
N LEU A 17 -8.20 13.82 -5.79
CA LEU A 17 -6.91 13.31 -5.31
C LEU A 17 -5.76 13.64 -6.27
N LEU A 18 -5.96 13.44 -7.58
CA LEU A 18 -4.96 13.80 -8.57
C LEU A 18 -4.66 15.30 -8.57
N MET A 19 -5.70 16.13 -8.44
CA MET A 19 -5.55 17.58 -8.31
C MET A 19 -4.74 17.95 -7.05
N VAL A 20 -4.98 17.30 -5.92
CA VAL A 20 -4.20 17.50 -4.69
C VAL A 20 -2.71 17.22 -4.93
N TYR A 21 -2.35 16.15 -5.65
CA TYR A 21 -0.94 15.87 -5.98
C TYR A 21 -0.36 16.90 -6.97
N VAL A 22 -1.12 17.34 -7.96
CA VAL A 22 -0.68 18.39 -8.89
C VAL A 22 -0.43 19.72 -8.16
N LEU A 23 -1.27 20.06 -7.18
CA LEU A 23 -1.08 21.26 -6.37
C LEU A 23 0.23 21.24 -5.57
N THR A 24 0.75 20.06 -5.23
CA THR A 24 2.03 19.97 -4.50
C THR A 24 3.20 20.54 -5.30
N ILE A 25 3.18 20.47 -6.64
CA ILE A 25 4.22 21.06 -7.50
C ILE A 25 4.41 22.55 -7.23
N PHE A 26 3.31 23.27 -6.97
CA PHE A 26 3.34 24.71 -6.74
C PHE A 26 3.77 25.07 -5.31
N ILE A 27 3.67 24.11 -4.37
CA ILE A 27 3.95 24.30 -2.94
C ILE A 27 5.38 23.83 -2.58
N ASP A 28 5.98 22.93 -3.38
CA ASP A 28 7.24 22.21 -3.08
C ASP A 28 8.51 23.08 -3.02
N ARG A 29 8.39 24.42 -3.08
CA ARG A 29 9.54 25.34 -2.96
C ARG A 29 10.03 25.55 -1.52
N SER A 30 9.31 25.06 -0.52
CA SER A 30 9.66 25.23 0.90
C SER A 30 10.14 23.91 1.51
N ILE A 31 11.46 23.69 1.53
CA ILE A 31 12.08 22.60 2.30
C ILE A 31 12.23 23.11 3.73
N VAL A 32 11.54 22.47 4.68
CA VAL A 32 11.69 22.79 6.10
C VAL A 32 12.71 21.83 6.68
N ILE A 33 13.85 22.38 7.14
CA ILE A 33 14.91 21.61 7.77
C ILE A 33 14.68 21.66 9.28
N PHE A 34 14.40 20.49 9.87
CA PHE A 34 14.35 20.35 11.33
C PHE A 34 15.65 19.71 11.83
N PRO A 35 16.59 20.50 12.38
CA PRO A 35 17.82 19.95 12.94
C PRO A 35 17.53 19.33 14.31
N ILE A 36 17.56 18.01 14.40
CA ILE A 36 17.50 17.31 15.69
C ILE A 36 18.93 17.10 16.16
N ARG A 37 19.32 17.82 17.21
CA ARG A 37 20.64 17.69 17.86
C ARG A 37 20.46 17.08 19.24
N ILE A 38 20.84 15.81 19.39
CA ILE A 38 20.83 15.12 20.68
C ILE A 38 22.27 14.78 21.01
N SER A 39 22.86 15.49 21.99
CA SER A 39 24.17 15.24 22.62
C SER A 39 25.18 14.41 21.79
N GLY A 40 25.58 14.94 20.63
CA GLY A 40 26.57 14.33 19.71
C GLY A 40 26.02 13.74 18.41
N PHE A 41 24.71 13.55 18.30
CA PHE A 41 24.02 13.11 17.07
C PHE A 41 23.31 14.29 16.41
N SER A 42 23.64 14.57 15.14
CA SER A 42 22.96 15.57 14.31
C SER A 42 22.17 14.89 13.20
N LEU A 43 20.84 14.99 13.25
CA LEU A 43 19.94 14.48 12.24
C LEU A 43 19.13 15.63 11.65
N ASP A 44 19.49 16.03 10.44
CA ASP A 44 18.71 17.01 9.67
C ASP A 44 17.61 16.28 8.92
N ILE A 45 16.35 16.51 9.29
CA ILE A 45 15.21 15.96 8.57
C ILE A 45 14.72 16.99 7.56
N ASN A 46 14.82 16.65 6.28
CA ASN A 46 14.30 17.45 5.18
C ASN A 46 12.84 17.10 4.96
N TRP A 47 11.95 17.86 5.60
CA TRP A 47 10.51 17.72 5.38
C TRP A 47 10.12 18.47 4.11
N LYS A 48 9.55 17.73 3.17
CA LYS A 48 8.91 18.28 1.98
C LYS A 48 7.41 18.40 2.21
N MET A 49 6.76 19.28 1.47
CA MET A 49 5.30 19.45 1.58
C MET A 49 4.55 18.17 1.21
N ILE A 50 5.10 17.38 0.29
CA ILE A 50 4.55 16.08 -0.07
C ILE A 50 4.57 15.06 1.10
N ASP A 51 5.43 15.24 2.11
CA ASP A 51 5.44 14.38 3.31
C ASP A 51 4.19 14.60 4.18
N ILE A 52 3.54 15.78 4.07
CA ILE A 52 2.27 16.10 4.74
C ILE A 52 1.09 15.76 3.82
N VAL A 53 1.23 16.03 2.52
CA VAL A 53 0.15 15.80 1.54
C VAL A 53 -0.10 14.30 1.33
N ALA A 54 0.94 13.45 1.34
CA ALA A 54 0.77 12.01 1.18
C ALA A 54 -0.18 11.38 2.22
N PRO A 55 0.02 11.55 3.55
CA PRO A 55 -0.91 11.02 4.53
C PRO A 55 -2.28 11.72 4.49
N ALA A 56 -2.33 13.03 4.21
CA ALA A 56 -3.60 13.77 4.06
C ALA A 56 -4.44 13.24 2.88
N ALA A 57 -3.81 12.96 1.74
CA ALA A 57 -4.44 12.37 0.57
C ALA A 57 -4.87 10.91 0.84
N GLY A 58 -4.07 10.15 1.59
CA GLY A 58 -4.48 8.84 2.13
C GLY A 58 -5.77 8.93 2.94
N LEU A 59 -5.83 9.85 3.90
CA LEU A 59 -7.03 10.07 4.72
C LEU A 59 -8.22 10.52 3.87
N LEU A 60 -8.02 11.46 2.93
CA LEU A 60 -9.06 11.94 2.03
C LEU A 60 -9.62 10.81 1.15
N SER A 61 -8.75 9.95 0.62
CA SER A 61 -9.11 8.77 -0.16
C SER A 61 -9.97 7.79 0.64
N SER A 62 -9.54 7.49 1.87
CA SER A 62 -10.26 6.61 2.78
C SER A 62 -11.61 7.21 3.19
N LEU A 63 -11.62 8.40 3.76
CA LEU A 63 -12.83 9.06 4.25
C LEU A 63 -13.83 9.34 3.12
N GLY A 64 -13.35 9.76 1.95
CA GLY A 64 -14.19 9.98 0.77
C GLY A 64 -14.89 8.70 0.33
N LEU A 65 -14.18 7.57 0.30
CA LEU A 65 -14.81 6.27 0.00
C LEU A 65 -15.77 5.83 1.11
N LEU A 66 -15.39 5.99 2.38
CA LEU A 66 -16.23 5.61 3.52
C LEU A 66 -17.55 6.38 3.51
N GLN A 67 -17.53 7.66 3.14
CA GLN A 67 -18.75 8.45 2.96
C GLN A 67 -19.63 7.86 1.85
N ILE A 68 -19.06 7.58 0.67
CA ILE A 68 -19.77 6.99 -0.46
C ILE A 68 -20.42 5.64 -0.08
N ILE A 69 -19.75 4.84 0.75
CA ILE A 69 -20.25 3.54 1.22
C ILE A 69 -21.32 3.72 2.30
N HIS A 70 -21.09 4.62 3.26
CA HIS A 70 -21.99 4.83 4.40
C HIS A 70 -23.36 5.36 3.97
N GLU A 71 -23.42 6.19 2.93
CA GLU A 71 -24.69 6.69 2.35
C GLU A 71 -25.61 5.58 1.82
N ARG A 72 -25.13 4.33 1.71
CA ARG A 72 -25.84 3.21 1.10
C ARG A 72 -26.33 2.14 2.06
N GLY A 73 -25.86 2.14 3.31
CA GLY A 73 -26.24 1.08 4.24
C GLY A 73 -25.72 1.28 5.66
N SER A 74 -26.41 0.65 6.61
CA SER A 74 -26.01 0.62 8.01
C SER A 74 -24.95 -0.46 8.24
N PHE A 75 -23.68 -0.13 7.97
CA PHE A 75 -22.55 -0.99 8.35
C PHE A 75 -22.15 -0.73 9.79
N MET A 76 -21.64 -1.76 10.47
CA MET A 76 -20.96 -1.56 11.74
C MET A 76 -19.65 -0.79 11.50
N ASN A 77 -19.33 0.20 12.35
CA ASN A 77 -18.17 1.09 12.17
C ASN A 77 -16.85 0.33 11.88
N LYS A 78 -16.66 -0.84 12.51
CA LYS A 78 -15.45 -1.66 12.29
C LYS A 78 -15.36 -2.20 10.87
N GLU A 79 -16.47 -2.66 10.29
CA GLU A 79 -16.52 -3.21 8.93
C GLU A 79 -16.32 -2.09 7.91
N LEU A 80 -16.96 -0.94 8.16
CA LEU A 80 -16.81 0.25 7.34
C LEU A 80 -15.34 0.67 7.25
N LEU A 81 -14.65 0.84 8.39
CA LEU A 81 -13.24 1.26 8.43
C LEU A 81 -12.30 0.37 7.62
N VAL A 82 -12.58 -0.92 7.52
CA VAL A 82 -11.73 -1.86 6.77
C VAL A 82 -11.73 -1.57 5.27
N HIS A 83 -12.84 -1.06 4.71
CA HIS A 83 -12.92 -0.66 3.29
C HIS A 83 -12.08 0.57 2.97
N GLY A 84 -11.77 1.41 3.95
CA GLY A 84 -10.92 2.59 3.78
C GLY A 84 -9.42 2.29 3.71
N ILE A 85 -9.00 1.07 4.04
CA ILE A 85 -7.59 0.72 4.22
C ILE A 85 -6.80 0.73 2.90
N ILE A 86 -7.22 -0.01 1.87
CA ILE A 86 -6.51 -0.04 0.58
C ILE A 86 -6.54 1.31 -0.13
N PRO A 87 -7.65 2.06 -0.13
CA PRO A 87 -7.66 3.43 -0.66
C PRO A 87 -6.68 4.35 0.07
N PHE A 88 -6.61 4.27 1.41
CA PHE A 88 -5.64 5.02 2.20
C PHE A 88 -4.21 4.71 1.76
N THR A 89 -3.85 3.42 1.78
CA THR A 89 -2.48 3.01 1.49
C THR A 89 -2.11 3.33 0.05
N SER A 90 -3.01 3.12 -0.91
CA SER A 90 -2.74 3.38 -2.33
C SER A 90 -2.47 4.85 -2.62
N ALA A 91 -3.25 5.77 -2.03
CA ALA A 91 -3.00 7.20 -2.17
C ALA A 91 -1.72 7.60 -1.43
N PHE A 92 -1.55 7.14 -0.19
CA PHE A 92 -0.33 7.41 0.57
C PHE A 92 0.94 6.98 -0.19
N SER A 93 0.95 5.76 -0.74
CA SER A 93 2.06 5.22 -1.54
C SER A 93 2.33 6.04 -2.79
N LEU A 94 1.30 6.54 -3.48
CA LEU A 94 1.47 7.46 -4.61
C LEU A 94 2.22 8.73 -4.19
N GLY A 95 1.86 9.31 -3.04
CA GLY A 95 2.55 10.47 -2.51
C GLY A 95 4.03 10.20 -2.23
N VAL A 96 4.36 9.02 -1.69
CA VAL A 96 5.75 8.59 -1.46
C VAL A 96 6.51 8.43 -2.77
N VAL A 97 5.89 7.87 -3.82
CA VAL A 97 6.49 7.71 -5.16
C VAL A 97 6.84 9.07 -5.78
N LEU A 98 5.94 10.05 -5.66
CA LEU A 98 6.11 11.37 -6.26
C LEU A 98 7.13 12.26 -5.52
N ARG A 99 7.58 11.87 -4.31
CA ARG A 99 8.36 12.70 -3.38
C ARG A 99 9.66 13.30 -3.91
N ASN A 100 10.48 12.50 -4.61
CA ASN A 100 11.74 12.98 -5.21
C ASN A 100 11.75 12.85 -6.73
N THR A 101 10.58 12.67 -7.34
CA THR A 101 10.47 12.59 -8.81
C THR A 101 10.44 14.01 -9.37
N THR A 102 11.39 14.34 -10.24
CA THR A 102 11.43 15.64 -10.91
C THR A 102 10.23 15.81 -11.83
N VAL A 103 9.65 17.02 -11.83
CA VAL A 103 8.50 17.32 -12.69
C VAL A 103 8.94 17.22 -14.15
N GLY A 104 8.31 16.30 -14.87
CA GLY A 104 8.64 15.95 -16.25
C GLY A 104 7.75 14.82 -16.73
N PHE A 105 8.09 14.22 -17.87
CA PHE A 105 7.29 13.15 -18.47
C PHE A 105 7.09 11.96 -17.51
N SER A 106 8.15 11.51 -16.83
CA SER A 106 8.09 10.42 -15.85
C SER A 106 7.13 10.71 -14.69
N TRP A 107 7.10 11.95 -14.20
CA TRP A 107 6.20 12.35 -13.12
C TRP A 107 4.72 12.25 -13.54
N TRP A 108 4.38 12.74 -14.73
CA TRP A 108 3.04 12.64 -15.28
C TRP A 108 2.60 11.19 -15.51
N MET A 109 3.53 10.32 -15.96
CA MET A 109 3.27 8.90 -16.12
C MET A 109 2.98 8.22 -14.78
N MET A 110 3.76 8.51 -13.74
CA MET A 110 3.51 8.00 -12.38
C MET A 110 2.16 8.47 -11.84
N LEU A 111 1.84 9.75 -12.02
CA LEU A 111 0.55 10.32 -11.61
C LEU A 111 -0.62 9.65 -12.34
N PHE A 112 -0.51 9.46 -13.67
CA PHE A 112 -1.54 8.81 -14.47
C PHE A 112 -1.77 7.35 -14.05
N PHE A 113 -0.72 6.53 -14.01
CA PHE A 113 -0.85 5.12 -13.63
C PHE A 113 -1.31 4.94 -12.20
N GLY A 114 -0.87 5.81 -11.29
CA GLY A 114 -1.33 5.79 -9.93
C GLY A 114 -2.75 6.29 -9.74
N GLY A 115 -3.22 7.24 -10.56
CA GLY A 115 -4.62 7.62 -10.66
C GLY A 115 -5.50 6.48 -11.16
N LEU A 116 -5.03 5.75 -12.17
CA LEU A 116 -5.69 4.55 -12.67
C LEU A 116 -5.75 3.46 -11.59
N LEU A 117 -4.67 3.26 -10.84
CA LEU A 117 -4.65 2.35 -9.69
C LEU A 117 -5.69 2.76 -8.64
N LEU A 118 -5.76 4.03 -8.26
CA LEU A 118 -6.75 4.55 -7.31
C LEU A 118 -8.19 4.36 -7.81
N PHE A 119 -8.45 4.64 -9.07
CA PHE A 119 -9.76 4.43 -9.68
C PHE A 119 -10.20 2.95 -9.62
N LEU A 120 -9.27 2.03 -9.94
CA LEU A 120 -9.52 0.58 -9.82
C LEU A 120 -9.77 0.15 -8.38
N VAL A 121 -9.01 0.70 -7.42
CA VAL A 121 -9.21 0.44 -5.98
C VAL A 121 -10.61 0.87 -5.55
N PHE A 122 -11.04 2.09 -5.85
CA PHE A 122 -12.36 2.57 -5.48
C PHE A 122 -13.48 1.75 -6.13
N THR A 123 -13.31 1.39 -7.40
CA THR A 123 -14.28 0.56 -8.12
C THR A 123 -14.38 -0.84 -7.49
N ALA A 124 -13.24 -1.48 -7.20
CA ALA A 124 -13.22 -2.80 -6.58
C ALA A 124 -13.80 -2.78 -5.15
N GLU A 125 -13.46 -1.77 -4.36
CA GLU A 125 -14.01 -1.63 -3.00
C GLU A 125 -15.52 -1.41 -2.99
N THR A 126 -16.05 -0.56 -3.88
CA THR A 126 -17.50 -0.34 -3.96
C THR A 126 -18.29 -1.58 -4.39
N ILE A 127 -17.73 -2.43 -5.26
CA ILE A 127 -18.32 -3.73 -5.60
C ILE A 127 -18.26 -4.69 -4.40
N MET A 128 -17.19 -4.67 -3.62
CA MET A 128 -16.99 -5.59 -2.50
C MET A 128 -18.00 -5.37 -1.35
N VAL A 129 -18.61 -4.19 -1.28
CA VAL A 129 -19.60 -3.80 -0.28
C VAL A 129 -20.94 -4.53 -0.44
N ASP A 130 -21.37 -4.79 -1.68
CA ASP A 130 -22.64 -5.49 -1.93
C ASP A 130 -22.42 -7.02 -1.89
N PRO A 131 -22.99 -7.73 -0.89
CA PRO A 131 -22.83 -9.18 -0.80
C PRO A 131 -23.51 -9.95 -1.94
N ASN A 132 -24.49 -9.35 -2.62
CA ASN A 132 -25.28 -9.99 -3.68
C ASN A 132 -24.74 -9.69 -5.09
N ASP A 133 -23.70 -8.86 -5.24
CA ASP A 133 -23.12 -8.59 -6.55
C ASP A 133 -22.34 -9.80 -7.06
N SER A 134 -22.77 -10.32 -8.22
CA SER A 134 -22.08 -11.39 -8.98
C SER A 134 -20.58 -11.13 -9.23
N ARG A 135 -20.15 -9.87 -9.24
CA ARG A 135 -18.76 -9.44 -9.53
C ARG A 135 -17.87 -9.45 -8.29
N ARG A 136 -18.41 -9.72 -7.11
CA ARG A 136 -17.68 -9.67 -5.84
C ARG A 136 -16.43 -10.57 -5.82
N VAL A 137 -16.50 -11.77 -6.40
CA VAL A 137 -15.35 -12.68 -6.50
C VAL A 137 -14.23 -12.05 -7.34
N ILE A 138 -14.58 -11.40 -8.44
CA ILE A 138 -13.61 -10.69 -9.30
C ILE A 138 -13.02 -9.50 -8.54
N ALA A 139 -13.87 -8.73 -7.83
CA ALA A 139 -13.42 -7.61 -7.01
C ALA A 139 -12.45 -8.06 -5.90
N GLU A 140 -12.69 -9.18 -5.23
CA GLU A 140 -11.76 -9.72 -4.22
C GLU A 140 -10.38 -10.07 -4.81
N ILE A 141 -10.36 -10.71 -5.99
CA ILE A 141 -9.12 -11.06 -6.70
C ILE A 141 -8.36 -9.79 -7.10
N VAL A 142 -9.06 -8.84 -7.73
CA VAL A 142 -8.49 -7.55 -8.16
C VAL A 142 -7.96 -6.78 -6.96
N LEU A 143 -8.76 -6.66 -5.89
CA LEU A 143 -8.40 -5.94 -4.68
C LEU A 143 -7.20 -6.58 -3.97
N THR A 144 -7.10 -7.91 -3.97
CA THR A 144 -5.91 -8.62 -3.50
C THR A 144 -4.67 -8.25 -4.32
N GLY A 145 -4.79 -8.28 -5.66
CA GLY A 145 -3.70 -7.93 -6.56
C GLY A 145 -3.26 -6.47 -6.41
N LEU A 146 -4.21 -5.55 -6.28
CA LEU A 146 -3.96 -4.13 -6.04
C LEU A 146 -3.29 -3.90 -4.68
N ALA A 147 -3.73 -4.57 -3.63
CA ALA A 147 -3.10 -4.47 -2.31
C ALA A 147 -1.62 -4.89 -2.34
N TYR A 148 -1.34 -6.01 -2.98
CA TYR A 148 0.03 -6.49 -3.18
C TYR A 148 0.87 -5.56 -4.07
N SER A 149 0.27 -4.99 -5.12
CA SER A 149 0.91 -4.00 -5.99
C SER A 149 1.23 -2.71 -5.23
N THR A 150 0.31 -2.22 -4.41
CA THR A 150 0.53 -1.05 -3.53
C THR A 150 1.68 -1.28 -2.57
N PHE A 151 1.77 -2.48 -1.97
CA PHE A 151 2.92 -2.83 -1.12
C PHE A 151 4.24 -2.78 -1.90
N LEU A 152 4.31 -3.43 -3.07
CA LEU A 152 5.51 -3.44 -3.92
C LEU A 152 5.93 -2.03 -4.34
N ILE A 153 4.98 -1.22 -4.81
CA ILE A 153 5.20 0.19 -5.19
C ILE A 153 5.73 0.99 -3.99
N THR A 154 5.18 0.76 -2.80
CA THR A 154 5.68 1.42 -1.58
C THR A 154 7.12 0.99 -1.27
N SER A 155 7.44 -0.30 -1.38
CA SER A 155 8.79 -0.80 -1.09
C SER A 155 9.83 -0.18 -2.00
N ILE A 156 9.58 -0.11 -3.31
CA ILE A 156 10.49 0.58 -4.23
C ILE A 156 10.53 2.09 -3.96
N ALA A 157 9.39 2.72 -3.70
CA ALA A 157 9.31 4.16 -3.47
C ALA A 157 10.09 4.56 -2.23
N VAL A 158 9.94 3.82 -1.13
CA VAL A 158 10.68 4.05 0.10
C VAL A 158 12.18 3.89 -0.14
N ARG A 159 12.62 2.82 -0.82
CA ARG A 159 14.04 2.58 -1.10
C ARG A 159 14.68 3.66 -1.97
N VAL A 160 13.94 4.20 -2.94
CA VAL A 160 14.42 5.26 -3.84
C VAL A 160 14.37 6.64 -3.17
N ASN A 161 13.33 6.91 -2.38
CA ASN A 161 13.07 8.27 -1.88
C ASN A 161 13.60 8.53 -0.46
N LEU A 162 13.83 7.48 0.34
CA LEU A 162 14.22 7.57 1.74
C LEU A 162 15.59 6.91 1.93
N SER A 163 16.62 7.72 2.13
CA SER A 163 17.99 7.23 2.34
C SER A 163 18.26 6.75 3.77
N ARG A 164 17.38 7.06 4.72
CA ARG A 164 17.58 6.76 6.14
C ARG A 164 16.60 5.70 6.62
N LEU A 165 17.15 4.65 7.22
CA LEU A 165 16.39 3.56 7.83
C LEU A 165 15.30 4.07 8.79
N ILE A 166 15.59 5.11 9.59
CA ILE A 166 14.63 5.68 10.55
C ILE A 166 13.38 6.30 9.90
N LEU A 167 13.46 6.69 8.62
CA LEU A 167 12.33 7.19 7.83
C LEU A 167 11.66 6.07 7.03
N GLU A 168 12.45 5.11 6.54
CA GLU A 168 11.97 3.97 5.76
C GLU A 168 11.10 3.01 6.59
N LEU A 169 11.56 2.63 7.79
CA LEU A 169 10.90 1.61 8.59
C LEU A 169 9.47 1.99 9.02
N PRO A 170 9.17 3.22 9.51
CA PRO A 170 7.81 3.58 9.89
C PRO A 170 6.82 3.51 8.73
N VAL A 171 7.26 3.88 7.52
CA VAL A 171 6.42 3.86 6.31
C VAL A 171 6.10 2.42 5.92
N LEU A 172 7.11 1.56 5.86
CA LEU A 172 6.93 0.13 5.55
C LEU A 172 6.10 -0.58 6.64
N ALA A 173 6.34 -0.27 7.91
CA ALA A 173 5.58 -0.79 9.04
C ALA A 173 4.09 -0.51 8.90
N LEU A 174 3.74 0.76 8.69
CA LEU A 174 2.36 1.22 8.57
C LEU A 174 1.67 0.55 7.38
N VAL A 175 2.30 0.59 6.20
CA VAL A 175 1.71 0.05 4.98
C VAL A 175 1.60 -1.48 5.03
N ALA A 176 2.60 -2.18 5.56
CA ALA A 176 2.54 -3.62 5.77
C ALA A 176 1.42 -4.01 6.73
N PHE A 177 1.31 -3.32 7.86
CA PHE A 177 0.27 -3.56 8.86
C PHE A 177 -1.13 -3.39 8.25
N LEU A 178 -1.38 -2.25 7.61
CA LEU A 178 -2.66 -1.91 7.02
C LEU A 178 -3.05 -2.91 5.91
N ILE A 179 -2.15 -3.18 4.96
CA ILE A 179 -2.43 -4.12 3.87
C ILE A 179 -2.64 -5.54 4.40
N ALA A 180 -1.81 -6.00 5.34
CA ALA A 180 -1.98 -7.31 5.95
C ALA A 180 -3.33 -7.41 6.68
N LEU A 181 -3.72 -6.38 7.41
CA LEU A 181 -5.02 -6.31 8.07
C LEU A 181 -6.16 -6.49 7.07
N ARG A 182 -6.15 -5.72 5.97
CA ARG A 182 -7.20 -5.82 4.94
C ARG A 182 -7.25 -7.20 4.28
N LEU A 183 -6.10 -7.77 3.92
CA LEU A 183 -6.03 -9.10 3.31
C LEU A 183 -6.52 -10.21 4.25
N LEU A 184 -6.22 -10.10 5.54
CA LEU A 184 -6.71 -11.03 6.56
C LEU A 184 -8.23 -10.90 6.75
N PHE A 185 -8.77 -9.68 6.76
CA PHE A 185 -10.22 -9.45 6.84
C PHE A 185 -10.96 -9.98 5.61
N LEU A 186 -10.39 -9.85 4.41
CA LEU A 186 -10.99 -10.39 3.19
C LEU A 186 -11.06 -11.93 3.20
N ARG A 187 -10.06 -12.60 3.76
CA ARG A 187 -9.87 -14.05 3.61
C ARG A 187 -10.21 -14.87 4.86
N ILE A 188 -10.41 -14.24 6.01
CA ILE A 188 -10.63 -14.92 7.29
C ILE A 188 -11.74 -14.21 8.08
N SER A 189 -12.83 -14.92 8.32
CA SER A 189 -13.89 -14.51 9.25
C SER A 189 -13.61 -15.00 10.67
N GLY A 190 -13.64 -14.11 11.67
CA GLY A 190 -13.75 -14.46 13.10
C GLY A 190 -12.47 -14.69 13.91
N VAL A 191 -11.28 -14.76 13.30
CA VAL A 191 -9.99 -14.87 14.04
C VAL A 191 -9.51 -13.48 14.46
N LYS A 192 -8.66 -13.33 15.48
CA LYS A 192 -8.05 -12.03 15.87
C LYS A 192 -7.11 -11.48 14.76
N GLN A 193 -7.67 -10.95 13.67
CA GLN A 193 -6.92 -10.55 12.46
C GLN A 193 -5.86 -9.48 12.76
N GLU A 194 -6.18 -8.57 13.68
CA GLU A 194 -5.28 -7.50 14.12
C GLU A 194 -3.96 -8.04 14.69
N LYS A 195 -4.01 -9.12 15.48
CA LYS A 195 -2.80 -9.73 16.04
C LYS A 195 -1.88 -10.29 14.96
N TRP A 196 -2.45 -10.95 13.95
CA TRP A 196 -1.68 -11.50 12.84
C TRP A 196 -1.09 -10.39 11.97
N ALA A 197 -1.82 -9.30 11.71
CA ALA A 197 -1.31 -8.15 10.98
C ALA A 197 -0.12 -7.48 11.68
N ILE A 198 -0.15 -7.37 13.01
CA ILE A 198 0.98 -6.85 13.81
C ILE A 198 2.22 -7.73 13.62
N TRP A 199 2.07 -9.05 13.72
CA TRP A 199 3.20 -9.98 13.50
C TRP A 199 3.78 -9.82 12.10
N VAL A 200 2.95 -9.77 11.07
CA VAL A 200 3.41 -9.55 9.69
C VAL A 200 4.21 -8.25 9.59
N ALA A 201 3.71 -7.14 10.14
CA ALA A 201 4.41 -5.85 10.09
C ALA A 201 5.77 -5.90 10.81
N ILE A 202 5.85 -6.53 11.98
CA ILE A 202 7.12 -6.70 12.72
C ILE A 202 8.12 -7.48 11.87
N PHE A 203 7.73 -8.63 11.31
CA PHE A 203 8.62 -9.43 10.48
C PHE A 203 9.09 -8.66 9.24
N VAL A 204 8.20 -7.91 8.59
CA VAL A 204 8.54 -7.08 7.42
C VAL A 204 9.61 -6.04 7.76
N ILE A 205 9.49 -5.34 8.90
CA ILE A 205 10.47 -4.34 9.35
C ILE A 205 11.83 -4.98 9.63
N GLN A 206 11.85 -6.18 10.25
CA GLN A 206 13.10 -6.91 10.48
C GLN A 206 13.77 -7.28 9.16
N THR A 207 12.99 -7.76 8.17
CA THR A 207 13.53 -8.06 6.84
C THR A 207 13.98 -6.81 6.08
N ALA A 208 13.24 -5.70 6.18
CA ALA A 208 13.62 -4.42 5.60
C ALA A 208 14.95 -3.93 6.19
N THR A 209 15.14 -4.09 7.50
CA THR A 209 16.39 -3.73 8.19
C THR A 209 17.56 -4.57 7.66
N ALA A 210 17.39 -5.87 7.50
CA ALA A 210 18.42 -6.75 6.96
C ALA A 210 18.78 -6.38 5.51
N PHE A 211 17.77 -6.13 4.67
CA PHE A 211 17.98 -5.77 3.26
C PHE A 211 18.46 -4.33 3.06
N HIS A 212 18.24 -3.43 4.01
CA HIS A 212 18.70 -2.05 3.90
C HIS A 212 20.22 -1.96 3.76
N TYR A 213 20.94 -2.80 4.51
CA TYR A 213 22.41 -2.89 4.49
C TYR A 213 22.95 -3.78 3.37
N TRP A 214 22.09 -4.53 2.68
CA TRP A 214 22.50 -5.33 1.54
C TRP A 214 22.59 -4.43 0.30
N PRO A 215 23.69 -4.45 -0.46
CA PRO A 215 23.85 -3.66 -1.68
C PRO A 215 23.06 -4.26 -2.86
N ILE A 216 21.74 -4.34 -2.72
CA ILE A 216 20.82 -4.73 -3.80
C ILE A 216 20.20 -3.49 -4.46
N ASN A 217 19.90 -3.61 -5.75
CA ASN A 217 19.17 -2.59 -6.48
C ASN A 217 17.76 -2.38 -5.90
N SER A 218 17.19 -1.17 -6.05
CA SER A 218 15.86 -0.80 -5.57
C SER A 218 14.74 -1.68 -6.13
N LEU A 219 14.87 -2.12 -7.38
CA LEU A 219 13.90 -3.03 -8.00
C LEU A 219 13.97 -4.42 -7.34
N SER A 220 15.16 -5.00 -7.23
CA SER A 220 15.42 -6.27 -6.54
C SER A 220 14.96 -6.24 -5.08
N TYR A 221 15.22 -5.13 -4.37
CA TYR A 221 14.75 -4.88 -3.01
C TYR A 221 13.22 -5.00 -2.92
N SER A 222 12.49 -4.34 -3.84
CA SER A 222 11.03 -4.38 -3.83
C SER A 222 10.46 -5.78 -4.10
N VAL A 223 11.08 -6.56 -4.98
CA VAL A 223 10.67 -7.94 -5.28
C VAL A 223 10.92 -8.86 -4.09
N LEU A 224 12.06 -8.74 -3.41
CA LEU A 224 12.36 -9.51 -2.21
C LEU A 224 11.43 -9.16 -1.04
N MET A 225 11.17 -7.86 -0.83
CA MET A 225 10.23 -7.40 0.17
C MET A 225 8.81 -7.90 -0.14
N PHE A 226 8.40 -7.84 -1.41
CA PHE A 226 7.13 -8.38 -1.87
C PHE A 226 7.02 -9.89 -1.62
N LEU A 227 8.06 -10.66 -1.94
CA LEU A 227 8.13 -12.10 -1.67
C LEU A 227 7.95 -12.38 -0.19
N CYS A 228 8.71 -11.69 0.67
CA CYS A 228 8.62 -11.86 2.11
C CYS A 228 7.20 -11.57 2.62
N PHE A 229 6.64 -10.43 2.23
CA PHE A 229 5.30 -10.02 2.63
C PHE A 229 4.22 -11.00 2.15
N TYR A 230 4.30 -11.43 0.89
CA TYR A 230 3.36 -12.40 0.31
C TYR A 230 3.39 -13.75 1.06
N VAL A 231 4.59 -14.27 1.34
CA VAL A 231 4.77 -15.54 2.07
C VAL A 231 4.24 -15.43 3.49
N LEU A 232 4.54 -14.34 4.20
CA LEU A 232 4.07 -14.09 5.56
C LEU A 232 2.55 -13.96 5.62
N VAL A 233 1.93 -13.13 4.78
CA VAL A 233 0.47 -12.95 4.79
C VAL A 233 -0.24 -14.26 4.46
N ASN A 234 0.20 -14.98 3.42
CA ASN A 234 -0.42 -16.25 3.05
C ASN A 234 -0.19 -17.36 4.09
N SER A 235 0.96 -17.39 4.75
CA SER A 235 1.19 -18.39 5.81
C SER A 235 0.26 -18.13 6.99
N MET A 236 0.09 -16.87 7.41
CA MET A 236 -0.86 -16.51 8.47
C MET A 236 -2.31 -16.87 8.10
N ILE A 237 -2.70 -16.68 6.83
CA ILE A 237 -4.03 -17.08 6.34
C ILE A 237 -4.20 -18.60 6.39
N LEU A 238 -3.23 -19.36 5.91
CA LEU A 238 -3.33 -20.82 5.85
C LEU A 238 -3.27 -21.47 7.23
N VAL A 239 -2.41 -20.98 8.13
CA VAL A 239 -2.35 -21.42 9.54
C VAL A 239 -3.68 -21.12 10.23
N SER A 240 -4.25 -19.94 10.03
CA SER A 240 -5.55 -19.57 10.61
C SER A 240 -6.72 -20.42 10.09
N ARG A 241 -6.58 -21.03 8.91
CA ARG A 241 -7.54 -21.96 8.32
C ARG A 241 -7.30 -23.43 8.74
N GLY A 242 -6.31 -23.70 9.58
CA GLY A 242 -6.03 -25.04 10.11
C GLY A 242 -5.27 -25.98 9.16
N TYR A 243 -4.64 -25.45 8.11
CA TYR A 243 -3.84 -26.27 7.18
C TYR A 243 -2.59 -26.82 7.86
N SER A 244 -2.19 -28.04 7.49
CA SER A 244 -0.95 -28.65 7.97
C SER A 244 0.28 -27.97 7.35
N ASN A 245 1.40 -27.93 8.07
CA ASN A 245 2.66 -27.33 7.60
C ASN A 245 3.13 -27.87 6.23
N SER A 246 2.82 -29.13 5.91
CA SER A 246 3.14 -29.73 4.60
C SER A 246 2.34 -29.10 3.45
N GLU A 247 1.05 -28.84 3.67
CA GLU A 247 0.16 -28.26 2.67
C GLU A 247 0.47 -26.77 2.44
N ILE A 248 0.84 -26.06 3.50
CA ILE A 248 1.28 -24.66 3.43
C ILE A 248 2.49 -24.55 2.49
N LYS A 249 3.51 -25.38 2.72
CA LYS A 249 4.71 -25.42 1.87
C LYS A 249 4.37 -25.70 0.40
N LYS A 250 3.50 -26.69 0.14
CA LYS A 250 3.07 -27.03 -1.23
C LYS A 250 2.38 -25.85 -1.93
N LYS A 251 1.49 -25.14 -1.25
CA LYS A 251 0.75 -24.00 -1.84
C LYS A 251 1.64 -22.77 -2.06
N GLN A 252 2.72 -22.62 -1.29
CA GLN A 252 3.61 -21.46 -1.39
C GLN A 252 4.80 -21.68 -2.34
N ILE A 253 5.14 -22.92 -2.69
CA ILE A 253 6.35 -23.22 -3.46
C ILE A 253 6.34 -22.57 -4.85
N ILE A 254 5.20 -22.62 -5.56
CA ILE A 254 5.08 -22.08 -6.91
C ILE A 254 5.26 -20.55 -6.91
N PRO A 255 4.50 -19.76 -6.11
CA PRO A 255 4.74 -18.32 -6.00
C PRO A 255 6.16 -17.97 -5.58
N LEU A 256 6.74 -18.74 -4.65
CA LEU A 256 8.09 -18.49 -4.13
C LEU A 256 9.15 -18.68 -5.22
N VAL A 257 9.05 -19.75 -6.02
CA VAL A 257 9.96 -19.99 -7.15
C VAL A 257 9.81 -18.90 -8.20
N ILE A 258 8.59 -18.50 -8.57
CA ILE A 258 8.36 -17.45 -9.57
C ILE A 258 8.95 -16.11 -9.11
N LEU A 259 8.71 -15.71 -7.86
CA LEU A 259 9.22 -14.45 -7.33
C LEU A 259 10.74 -14.47 -7.14
N PHE A 260 11.30 -15.63 -6.80
CA PHE A 260 12.75 -15.79 -6.73
C PHE A 260 13.41 -15.70 -8.11
N LEU A 261 12.80 -16.29 -9.15
CA LEU A 261 13.26 -16.14 -10.53
C LEU A 261 13.16 -14.69 -11.01
N LEU A 262 12.07 -13.99 -10.68
CA LEU A 262 11.92 -12.56 -10.98
C LEU A 262 12.99 -11.73 -10.29
N TRP A 263 13.32 -12.03 -9.03
CA TRP A 263 14.41 -11.36 -8.32
C TRP A 263 15.76 -11.53 -9.03
N ILE A 264 16.11 -12.77 -9.42
CA ILE A 264 17.33 -13.04 -10.19
C ILE A 264 17.34 -12.22 -11.48
N LEU A 265 16.22 -12.22 -12.21
CA LEU A 265 16.10 -11.46 -13.45
C LEU A 265 16.31 -9.96 -13.21
N THR A 266 15.69 -9.38 -12.18
CA THR A 266 15.85 -7.95 -11.86
C THR A 266 17.27 -7.57 -11.47
N GLU A 267 18.00 -8.49 -10.83
CA GLU A 267 19.40 -8.29 -10.47
C GLU A 267 20.31 -8.38 -11.70
N THR A 268 20.02 -9.28 -12.66
CA THR A 268 20.84 -9.48 -13.86
C THR A 268 20.66 -8.41 -14.96
N VAL A 269 19.54 -7.69 -14.94
CA VAL A 269 19.17 -6.70 -15.97
C VAL A 269 19.76 -5.32 -15.70
N ASN A 270 20.37 -5.09 -14.53
CA ASN A 270 21.08 -3.86 -14.17
C ASN A 270 22.57 -4.10 -13.94
#